data_AF-A0A7X6U6H9-F1
#
_entry.id   AF-A0A7X6U6H9-F1
#
_cell.length_a   1.000
_cell.length_b   1.000
_cell.length_c   1.000
_cell.angle_alpha   90.00
_cell.angle_beta   90.00
_cell.angle_gamma   90.00
#
_symmetry.space_group_name_H-M   'P 1'
#
loop_
_entity.id
_entity.type
_entity.pdbx_description
1 polymer ?
#
loop_
_entity_poly.entity_id
_entity_poly.type
_entity_poly.pdbx_seq_one_letter_code
_entity_poly.pdbx_strand_id
1 'polypeptide(L)'
;MCSTRNEGPEDRDAVTQLVDYLRGLLNKEPGRPLYERYQAVLDKVTPRQTLRAYHLLYEAGTPVADLLDILDKSINAFHRALKAASWPRPDPDSFAGYLLQENAALLARLDAIRQQIMHPENGGDGTLLLAINDLQTFEAHYTKKENILFPFLERKAPYFKGLGIMWALHDEIRRRLKQARQCLNDPACTVQERRAILGKLLFGLHGMVF
;
A
#
# COMPACT_ATOMS: atom_id res chain seq x y z
N MET A 1 -10.06 -8.24 24.28
CA MET A 1 -11.37 -7.60 24.10
C MET A 1 -11.20 -6.36 23.26
N CYS A 2 -11.51 -6.42 21.96
CA CYS A 2 -11.46 -5.24 21.11
C CYS A 2 -12.80 -4.51 21.26
N SER A 3 -12.77 -3.33 21.87
CA SER A 3 -13.95 -2.54 22.18
C SER A 3 -14.65 -2.14 20.88
N THR A 4 -15.82 -2.72 20.62
CA THR A 4 -16.83 -2.15 19.74
C THR A 4 -17.37 -0.87 20.40
N ARG A 5 -16.57 0.20 20.41
CA ARG A 5 -17.09 1.52 20.77
C ARG A 5 -18.05 1.94 19.67
N ASN A 6 -19.32 2.09 20.04
CA ASN A 6 -20.30 2.81 19.24
C ASN A 6 -19.67 4.12 18.75
N GLU A 7 -19.77 4.33 17.44
CA GLU A 7 -19.15 5.45 16.74
C GLU A 7 -19.81 6.76 17.17
N GLY A 8 -19.02 7.66 17.76
CA GLY A 8 -19.49 8.99 18.14
C GLY A 8 -19.72 9.89 16.90
N PRO A 9 -20.50 10.97 17.05
CA PRO A 9 -20.74 11.96 16.00
C PRO A 9 -19.44 12.51 15.36
N GLU A 10 -18.41 12.73 16.17
CA GLU A 10 -17.11 13.24 15.74
C GLU A 10 -16.38 12.30 14.77
N ASP A 11 -16.47 10.97 14.96
CA ASP A 11 -15.85 9.99 14.07
C ASP A 11 -16.56 9.95 12.71
N ARG A 12 -17.88 10.14 12.71
CA ARG A 12 -18.67 10.21 11.46
C ARG A 12 -18.33 11.47 10.66
N ASP A 13 -18.22 12.62 11.33
CA ASP A 13 -17.87 13.88 10.69
C ASP A 13 -16.46 13.82 10.05
N ALA A 14 -15.48 13.30 10.79
CA ALA A 14 -14.12 13.11 10.27
C ALA A 14 -14.10 12.20 9.02
N VAL A 15 -14.86 11.11 9.04
CA VAL A 15 -14.96 10.18 7.89
C VAL A 15 -15.60 10.86 6.68
N THR A 16 -16.65 11.66 6.88
CA THR A 16 -17.27 12.44 5.79
C THR A 16 -16.26 13.40 5.15
N GLN A 17 -15.52 14.16 5.97
CA GLN A 17 -14.50 15.08 5.46
C GLN A 17 -13.39 14.35 4.69
N LEU A 18 -12.98 13.16 5.16
CA LEU A 18 -12.01 12.32 4.43
C LEU A 18 -12.58 11.84 3.08
N VAL A 19 -13.84 11.40 3.04
CA VAL A 19 -14.49 11.03 1.77
C VAL A 19 -14.52 12.21 0.80
N ASP A 20 -14.83 13.41 1.27
CA ASP A 20 -14.87 14.60 0.42
C ASP A 20 -13.48 15.03 -0.08
N TYR A 21 -12.44 14.88 0.76
CA TYR A 21 -11.05 15.05 0.33
C TYR A 21 -10.69 14.05 -0.79
N LEU A 22 -11.01 12.76 -0.61
CA LEU A 22 -10.74 11.73 -1.60
C LEU A 22 -11.51 11.98 -2.91
N ARG A 23 -12.77 12.45 -2.84
CA ARG A 23 -13.55 12.88 -4.02
C ARG A 23 -12.90 14.07 -4.73
N GLY A 24 -12.37 15.04 -3.99
CA GLY A 24 -11.62 16.15 -4.59
C GLY A 24 -10.40 15.66 -5.37
N LEU A 25 -9.68 14.65 -4.86
CA LEU A 25 -8.58 14.01 -5.59
C LEU A 25 -9.06 13.31 -6.86
N LEU A 26 -10.16 12.55 -6.79
CA LEU A 26 -10.78 11.87 -7.93
C LEU A 26 -11.21 12.87 -9.02
N ASN A 27 -11.74 14.02 -8.60
CA ASN A 27 -12.15 15.12 -9.48
C ASN A 27 -10.97 15.97 -9.99
N LYS A 28 -9.73 15.60 -9.65
CA LYS A 28 -8.49 16.31 -10.04
C LYS A 28 -8.48 17.78 -9.59
N GLU A 29 -9.08 18.08 -8.43
CA GLU A 29 -8.98 19.41 -7.83
C GLU A 29 -7.50 19.76 -7.56
N PRO A 30 -7.13 21.06 -7.57
CA PRO A 30 -5.78 21.50 -7.27
C PRO A 30 -5.31 21.02 -5.89
N GLY A 31 -4.21 20.24 -5.87
CA GLY A 31 -3.82 19.46 -4.69
C GLY A 31 -3.49 20.29 -3.44
N ARG A 32 -2.81 21.44 -3.57
CA ARG A 32 -2.45 22.28 -2.41
C ARG A 32 -3.67 22.94 -1.76
N PRO A 33 -4.54 23.66 -2.50
CA PRO A 33 -5.79 24.18 -1.94
C PRO A 33 -6.68 23.09 -1.32
N LEU A 34 -6.74 21.91 -1.96
CA LEU A 34 -7.50 20.78 -1.44
C LEU A 34 -6.93 20.28 -0.11
N TYR A 35 -5.61 20.12 -0.01
CA TYR A 35 -4.95 19.73 1.25
C TYR A 35 -5.19 20.76 2.35
N GLU A 36 -4.99 22.05 2.07
CA GLU A 36 -5.17 23.14 3.05
C GLU A 36 -6.63 23.18 3.57
N ARG A 37 -7.62 22.91 2.71
CA ARG A 37 -9.04 22.84 3.10
C ARG A 37 -9.33 21.75 4.13
N TYR A 38 -8.68 20.59 4.02
CA TYR A 38 -8.95 19.42 4.87
C TYR A 38 -7.84 19.16 5.91
N GLN A 39 -6.84 20.03 6.02
CA GLN A 39 -5.63 19.79 6.82
C GLN A 39 -5.94 19.33 8.25
N ALA A 40 -6.94 19.91 8.90
CA ALA A 40 -7.31 19.59 10.28
C ALA A 40 -7.71 18.12 10.49
N VAL A 41 -8.38 17.50 9.51
CA VAL A 41 -8.73 16.07 9.57
C VAL A 41 -7.56 15.19 9.09
N LEU A 42 -6.81 15.66 8.09
CA LEU A 42 -5.66 14.93 7.53
C LEU A 42 -4.54 14.74 8.56
N ASP A 43 -4.28 15.74 9.40
CA ASP A 43 -3.24 15.67 10.43
C ASP A 43 -3.59 14.75 11.63
N LYS A 44 -4.83 14.26 11.69
CA LYS A 44 -5.35 13.42 12.79
C LYS A 44 -5.96 12.10 12.32
N VAL A 45 -5.89 11.81 11.01
CA VAL A 45 -6.52 10.62 10.45
C VAL A 45 -5.97 9.34 11.07
N THR A 46 -6.87 8.42 11.38
CA THR A 46 -6.53 7.10 11.92
C THR A 46 -6.61 6.02 10.83
N PRO A 47 -5.89 4.89 10.97
CA PRO A 47 -6.01 3.77 10.03
C PRO A 47 -7.45 3.29 9.81
N ARG A 48 -8.26 3.29 10.89
CA ARG A 48 -9.67 2.91 10.82
C ARG A 48 -10.50 3.89 9.97
N GLN A 49 -10.30 5.20 10.15
CA GLN A 49 -11.00 6.22 9.38
C GLN A 49 -10.59 6.19 7.90
N THR A 50 -9.30 5.98 7.61
CA THR A 50 -8.80 5.77 6.25
C THR A 50 -9.51 4.59 5.57
N LEU A 51 -9.51 3.42 6.20
CA LEU A 51 -10.19 2.23 5.66
C LEU A 51 -11.69 2.49 5.43
N ARG A 52 -12.35 3.18 6.37
CA ARG A 52 -13.76 3.49 6.26
C ARG A 52 -14.07 4.45 5.12
N ALA A 53 -13.27 5.51 4.94
CA ALA A 53 -13.46 6.46 3.85
C ALA A 53 -13.32 5.76 2.47
N TYR A 54 -12.30 4.92 2.32
CA TYR A 54 -12.12 4.11 1.11
C TYR A 54 -13.26 3.11 0.89
N HIS A 55 -13.70 2.44 1.95
CA HIS A 55 -14.85 1.53 1.88
C HIS A 55 -16.12 2.24 1.41
N LEU A 56 -16.42 3.45 1.89
CA LEU A 56 -17.60 4.21 1.46
C LEU A 56 -17.53 4.57 -0.03
N LEU A 57 -16.36 4.93 -0.56
CA LEU A 57 -16.20 5.19 -1.99
C LEU A 57 -16.35 3.91 -2.83
N TYR A 58 -15.81 2.80 -2.34
CA TYR A 58 -15.95 1.50 -2.98
C TYR A 58 -17.42 1.04 -3.01
N GLU A 59 -18.15 1.14 -1.89
CA GLU A 59 -19.58 0.82 -1.84
C GLU A 59 -20.44 1.76 -2.69
N ALA A 60 -20.02 3.02 -2.85
CA ALA A 60 -20.67 3.97 -3.76
C ALA A 60 -20.41 3.67 -5.25
N GLY A 61 -19.67 2.61 -5.58
CA GLY A 61 -19.41 2.17 -6.95
C GLY A 61 -18.25 2.88 -7.64
N THR A 62 -17.36 3.53 -6.88
CA THR A 62 -16.15 4.13 -7.46
C THR A 62 -15.25 3.03 -8.04
N PRO A 63 -14.80 3.11 -9.31
CA PRO A 63 -13.93 2.10 -9.90
C PRO A 63 -12.65 1.90 -9.08
N VAL A 64 -12.23 0.64 -8.90
CA VAL A 64 -11.01 0.32 -8.14
C VAL A 64 -9.77 0.97 -8.76
N ALA A 65 -9.71 1.05 -10.09
CA ALA A 65 -8.61 1.74 -10.79
C ALA A 65 -8.50 3.20 -10.37
N ASP A 66 -9.62 3.93 -10.27
CA ASP A 66 -9.63 5.34 -9.87
C ASP A 66 -9.21 5.49 -8.39
N LEU A 67 -9.60 4.54 -7.53
CA LEU A 67 -9.17 4.51 -6.13
C LEU A 67 -7.66 4.26 -5.98
N LEU A 68 -7.08 3.42 -6.84
CA LEU A 68 -5.63 3.21 -6.90
C LEU A 68 -4.90 4.47 -7.39
N ASP A 69 -5.45 5.18 -8.38
CA ASP A 69 -4.85 6.40 -8.93
C ASP A 69 -4.68 7.53 -7.89
N ILE A 70 -5.56 7.58 -6.89
CA ILE A 70 -5.49 8.56 -5.79
C ILE A 70 -4.80 8.02 -4.52
N LEU A 71 -4.50 6.72 -4.47
CA LEU A 71 -3.96 6.06 -3.27
C LEU A 71 -2.64 6.70 -2.83
N ASP A 72 -1.66 6.82 -3.72
CA ASP A 72 -0.34 7.36 -3.39
C ASP A 72 -0.43 8.81 -2.86
N LYS A 73 -1.27 9.63 -3.49
CA LYS A 73 -1.45 11.05 -3.10
C LYS A 73 -2.09 11.16 -1.72
N SER A 74 -3.13 10.36 -1.47
CA SER A 74 -3.83 10.39 -0.19
C SER A 74 -2.98 9.80 0.95
N ILE A 75 -2.29 8.68 0.73
CA ILE A 75 -1.37 8.08 1.71
C ILE A 75 -0.25 9.06 2.05
N ASN A 76 0.31 9.77 1.06
CA ASN A 76 1.30 10.81 1.33
C ASN A 76 0.72 11.95 2.19
N ALA A 77 -0.52 12.37 1.94
CA ALA A 77 -1.20 13.38 2.76
C ALA A 77 -1.46 12.89 4.19
N PHE A 78 -1.74 11.60 4.38
CA PHE A 78 -2.05 10.97 5.67
C PHE A 78 -0.78 10.50 6.43
N HIS A 79 0.37 10.42 5.75
CA HIS A 79 1.55 9.68 6.21
C HIS A 79 2.00 10.07 7.62
N ARG A 80 2.00 11.37 7.93
CA ARG A 80 2.40 11.88 9.26
C ARG A 80 1.50 11.33 10.37
N ALA A 81 0.18 11.39 10.17
CA ALA A 81 -0.80 10.95 11.15
C ALA A 81 -0.79 9.42 11.31
N LEU A 82 -0.75 8.69 10.20
CA LEU A 82 -0.70 7.23 10.21
C LEU A 82 0.57 6.70 10.88
N LYS A 83 1.72 7.32 10.64
CA LYS A 83 2.99 6.96 11.28
C LYS A 83 3.01 7.26 12.78
N ALA A 84 2.29 8.30 13.22
CA ALA A 84 2.18 8.65 14.64
C ALA A 84 1.16 7.78 15.39
N ALA A 85 0.31 7.02 14.68
CA ALA A 85 -0.70 6.18 15.30
C ALA A 85 -0.04 5.06 16.14
N SER A 86 -0.31 5.09 17.44
CA SER A 86 0.14 4.03 18.36
C SER A 86 -0.85 2.87 18.34
N TRP A 87 -0.32 1.65 18.29
CA TRP A 87 -1.10 0.42 18.38
C TRP A 87 -0.28 -0.65 19.10
N PRO A 88 -0.95 -1.57 19.83
CA PRO A 88 -0.25 -2.63 20.55
C PRO A 88 0.39 -3.59 19.54
N ARG A 89 1.72 -3.72 19.59
CA ARG A 89 2.42 -4.69 18.75
C ARG A 89 1.96 -6.11 19.09
N PRO A 90 1.72 -6.95 18.07
CA PRO A 90 1.34 -8.33 18.31
C PRO A 90 2.54 -9.10 18.85
N ASP A 91 2.26 -10.22 19.49
CA ASP A 91 3.28 -11.19 19.87
C ASP A 91 4.11 -11.59 18.62
N PRO A 92 5.46 -11.57 18.67
CA PRO A 92 6.31 -11.96 17.55
C PRO A 92 5.99 -13.33 16.96
N ASP A 93 5.58 -14.29 17.80
CA ASP A 93 5.28 -15.68 17.41
C ASP A 93 3.81 -15.89 17.04
N SER A 94 3.02 -14.80 17.00
CA SER A 94 1.65 -14.84 16.48
C SER A 94 1.60 -14.71 14.95
N PHE A 95 0.46 -15.06 14.36
CA PHE A 95 0.21 -14.87 12.93
C PHE A 95 0.50 -13.43 12.46
N ALA A 96 0.05 -12.42 13.22
CA ALA A 96 0.32 -11.03 12.89
C ALA A 96 1.79 -10.66 13.09
N GLY A 97 2.45 -11.23 14.11
CA GLY A 97 3.88 -11.11 14.33
C GLY A 97 4.71 -11.58 13.14
N TYR A 98 4.43 -12.77 12.62
CA TYR A 98 5.11 -13.28 11.42
C TYR A 98 4.91 -12.39 10.19
N LEU A 99 3.71 -11.84 9.96
CA LEU A 99 3.48 -10.91 8.85
C LEU A 99 4.33 -9.63 8.98
N LEU A 100 4.54 -9.12 10.20
CA LEU A 100 5.42 -7.96 10.43
C LEU A 100 6.90 -8.31 10.21
N GLN A 101 7.33 -9.50 10.60
CA GLN A 101 8.70 -9.96 10.34
C GLN A 101 8.96 -10.13 8.84
N GLU A 102 8.00 -10.69 8.11
CA GLU A 102 8.05 -10.82 6.64
C GLU A 102 8.14 -9.44 5.97
N ASN A 103 7.37 -8.46 6.45
CA ASN A 103 7.47 -7.07 6.00
C ASN A 103 8.86 -6.47 6.24
N ALA A 104 9.45 -6.69 7.41
CA ALA A 104 10.79 -6.20 7.72
C ALA A 104 11.85 -6.85 6.81
N ALA A 105 11.75 -8.16 6.56
CA ALA A 105 12.62 -8.87 5.64
C ALA A 105 12.47 -8.37 4.19
N LEU A 106 11.24 -8.07 3.74
CA LEU A 106 11.01 -7.45 2.44
C LEU A 106 11.72 -6.09 2.35
N LEU A 107 11.56 -5.21 3.34
CA LEU A 107 12.21 -3.89 3.33
C LEU A 107 13.73 -3.99 3.20
N ALA A 108 14.36 -4.92 3.91
CA ALA A 108 15.80 -5.15 3.81
C ALA A 108 16.22 -5.60 2.40
N ARG A 109 15.45 -6.50 1.76
CA ARG A 109 15.69 -6.92 0.38
C ARG A 109 15.51 -5.78 -0.61
N LEU A 110 14.48 -4.95 -0.44
CA LEU A 110 14.24 -3.79 -1.32
C LEU A 110 15.37 -2.77 -1.24
N ASP A 111 15.91 -2.50 -0.04
CA ASP A 111 17.07 -1.60 0.10
C ASP A 111 18.31 -2.19 -0.58
N ALA A 112 18.59 -3.49 -0.41
CA ALA A 112 19.70 -4.14 -1.11
C ALA A 112 19.58 -4.02 -2.65
N ILE A 113 18.38 -4.25 -3.20
CA ILE A 113 18.10 -4.07 -4.63
C ILE A 113 18.30 -2.61 -5.05
N ARG A 114 17.85 -1.65 -4.23
CA ARG A 114 18.04 -0.23 -4.48
C ARG A 114 19.52 0.13 -4.56
N GLN A 115 20.34 -0.35 -3.62
CA GLN A 115 21.79 -0.12 -3.65
C GLN A 115 22.44 -0.69 -4.91
N GLN A 116 22.02 -1.89 -5.33
CA GLN A 116 22.52 -2.50 -6.54
C GLN A 116 22.16 -1.71 -7.82
N ILE A 117 20.96 -1.14 -7.88
CA ILE A 117 20.54 -0.28 -9.00
C ILE A 117 21.37 1.02 -9.06
N MET A 118 21.73 1.56 -7.90
CA MET A 118 22.55 2.78 -7.80
C MET A 118 24.03 2.53 -8.11
N HIS A 119 24.50 1.29 -7.89
CA HIS A 119 25.89 0.86 -8.05
C HIS A 119 26.01 -0.36 -8.97
N PRO A 120 25.68 -0.23 -10.27
CA PRO A 120 25.63 -1.34 -11.22
C PRO A 120 26.97 -2.08 -11.40
N GLU A 121 28.09 -1.44 -11.06
CA GLU A 121 29.43 -2.02 -10.99
C GLU A 121 29.54 -3.23 -10.04
N ASN A 122 28.61 -3.38 -9.09
CA ASN A 122 28.67 -4.40 -8.03
C ASN A 122 28.00 -5.75 -8.37
N GLY A 123 27.69 -6.04 -9.63
CA GLY A 123 27.15 -7.36 -9.99
C GLY A 123 26.35 -7.45 -11.28
N GLY A 124 26.12 -6.33 -11.98
CA GLY A 124 25.42 -6.29 -13.25
C GLY A 124 23.99 -6.86 -13.24
N ASP A 125 23.44 -7.07 -14.43
CA ASP A 125 22.04 -7.48 -14.62
C ASP A 125 21.75 -8.90 -14.10
N GLY A 126 22.72 -9.81 -14.16
CA GLY A 126 22.55 -11.19 -13.67
C GLY A 126 22.26 -11.24 -12.18
N THR A 127 23.02 -10.51 -11.38
CA THR A 127 22.79 -10.43 -9.92
C THR A 127 21.47 -9.75 -9.61
N LEU A 128 21.09 -8.73 -10.40
CA LEU A 128 19.85 -7.98 -10.19
C LEU A 128 18.64 -8.86 -10.51
N LEU A 129 18.73 -9.66 -11.57
CA LEU A 129 17.71 -10.63 -11.92
C LEU A 129 17.51 -11.68 -10.82
N LEU A 130 18.59 -12.17 -10.19
CA LEU A 130 18.49 -13.08 -9.04
C LEU A 130 17.73 -12.43 -7.88
N ALA A 131 18.08 -11.18 -7.53
CA ALA A 131 17.42 -10.45 -6.46
C ALA A 131 15.92 -10.18 -6.77
N ILE A 132 15.59 -9.85 -8.02
CA ILE A 132 14.20 -9.67 -8.46
C ILE A 132 13.43 -11.00 -8.46
N ASN A 133 14.07 -12.12 -8.83
CA ASN A 133 13.45 -13.44 -8.75
C ASN A 133 13.16 -13.82 -7.29
N ASP A 134 14.05 -13.49 -6.35
CA ASP A 134 13.85 -13.77 -4.92
C ASP A 134 12.60 -13.06 -4.36
N LEU A 135 12.23 -11.89 -4.88
CA LEU A 135 11.00 -11.18 -4.48
C LEU A 135 9.73 -12.01 -4.71
N GLN A 136 9.75 -13.01 -5.60
CA GLN A 136 8.60 -13.90 -5.79
C GLN A 136 8.26 -14.70 -4.53
N THR A 137 9.22 -14.93 -3.65
CA THR A 137 8.97 -15.61 -2.36
C THR A 137 7.98 -14.85 -1.48
N PHE A 138 7.83 -13.54 -1.69
CA PHE A 138 6.86 -12.71 -0.97
C PHE A 138 5.41 -12.98 -1.40
N GLU A 139 5.15 -13.73 -2.46
CA GLU A 139 3.80 -14.14 -2.85
C GLU A 139 3.09 -14.94 -1.74
N ALA A 140 3.85 -15.71 -0.95
CA ALA A 140 3.31 -16.42 0.21
C ALA A 140 2.79 -15.46 1.29
N HIS A 141 3.32 -14.23 1.38
CA HIS A 141 2.80 -13.20 2.28
C HIS A 141 1.43 -12.71 1.80
N TYR A 142 1.28 -12.39 0.51
CA TYR A 142 0.00 -12.00 -0.07
C TYR A 142 -1.05 -13.09 0.06
N THR A 143 -0.68 -14.34 -0.20
CA THR A 143 -1.57 -15.51 -0.04
C THR A 143 -2.12 -15.62 1.40
N LYS A 144 -1.28 -15.43 2.42
CA LYS A 144 -1.72 -15.41 3.82
C LYS A 144 -2.69 -14.25 4.10
N LYS A 145 -2.44 -13.08 3.53
CA LYS A 145 -3.33 -11.92 3.68
C LYS A 145 -4.68 -12.15 3.01
N GLU A 146 -4.66 -12.54 1.74
CA GLU A 146 -5.85 -12.73 0.89
C GLU A 146 -6.74 -13.87 1.37
N ASN A 147 -6.17 -15.00 1.80
CA ASN A 147 -6.94 -16.20 2.12
C ASN A 147 -7.25 -16.37 3.62
N ILE A 148 -6.53 -15.69 4.50
CA ILE A 148 -6.67 -15.87 5.97
C ILE A 148 -7.02 -14.54 6.64
N LEU A 149 -6.16 -13.53 6.51
CA LEU A 149 -6.31 -12.28 7.25
C LEU A 149 -7.55 -11.49 6.81
N PHE A 150 -7.68 -11.22 5.52
CA PHE A 150 -8.75 -10.39 4.99
C PHE A 150 -10.13 -11.02 5.21
N PRO A 151 -10.36 -12.32 4.93
CA PRO A 151 -11.64 -12.95 5.23
C PRO A 151 -11.97 -12.91 6.73
N PHE A 152 -10.95 -13.02 7.60
CA PHE A 152 -11.15 -12.87 9.04
C PHE A 152 -11.58 -11.44 9.41
N LEU A 153 -10.91 -10.41 8.88
CA LEU A 153 -11.23 -9.01 9.13
C LEU A 153 -12.60 -8.61 8.60
N GLU A 154 -12.95 -9.03 7.38
CA GLU A 154 -14.25 -8.75 6.76
C GLU A 154 -15.44 -9.28 7.58
N ARG A 155 -15.26 -10.41 8.28
CA ARG A 155 -16.27 -10.92 9.23
C ARG A 155 -16.37 -10.09 10.52
N LYS A 156 -15.37 -9.27 10.85
CA LYS A 156 -15.36 -8.47 12.08
C LYS A 156 -16.08 -7.14 11.92
N ALA A 157 -16.02 -6.50 10.76
CA ALA A 157 -16.74 -5.26 10.50
C ALA A 157 -16.96 -5.00 9.00
N PRO A 158 -18.09 -4.39 8.60
CA PRO A 158 -18.41 -4.09 7.20
C PRO A 158 -17.35 -3.25 6.50
N TYR A 159 -16.74 -2.30 7.20
CA TYR A 159 -15.74 -1.38 6.63
C TYR A 159 -14.45 -2.06 6.17
N PHE A 160 -14.24 -3.34 6.51
CA PHE A 160 -13.13 -4.12 5.96
C PHE A 160 -13.39 -4.65 4.55
N LYS A 161 -14.62 -4.59 4.02
CA LYS A 161 -14.90 -4.96 2.62
C LYS A 161 -14.16 -4.09 1.61
N GLY A 162 -13.69 -2.90 2.01
CA GLY A 162 -12.79 -2.07 1.19
C GLY A 162 -11.41 -2.69 0.94
N LEU A 163 -11.06 -3.81 1.58
CA LEU A 163 -9.80 -4.54 1.34
C LEU A 163 -9.69 -5.12 -0.07
N GLY A 164 -10.78 -5.20 -0.85
CA GLY A 164 -10.72 -5.54 -2.28
C GLY A 164 -9.79 -4.60 -3.08
N ILE A 165 -9.61 -3.35 -2.65
CA ILE A 165 -8.64 -2.42 -3.24
C ILE A 165 -7.20 -2.94 -3.08
N MET A 166 -6.91 -3.60 -1.95
CA MET A 166 -5.58 -4.18 -1.68
C MET A 166 -5.28 -5.35 -2.62
N TRP A 167 -6.29 -6.09 -3.08
CA TRP A 167 -6.08 -7.19 -4.03
C TRP A 167 -5.63 -6.65 -5.38
N ALA A 168 -6.29 -5.60 -5.86
CA ALA A 168 -5.89 -4.94 -7.11
C ALA A 168 -4.47 -4.35 -7.01
N LEU A 169 -4.07 -3.87 -5.83
CA LEU A 169 -2.69 -3.43 -5.58
C LEU A 169 -1.70 -4.62 -5.62
N HIS A 170 -2.04 -5.75 -5.01
CA HIS A 170 -1.22 -6.96 -5.10
C HIS A 170 -1.09 -7.45 -6.56
N ASP A 171 -2.17 -7.45 -7.33
CA ASP A 171 -2.17 -7.84 -8.74
C ASP A 171 -1.30 -6.92 -9.60
N GLU A 172 -1.35 -5.60 -9.33
CA GLU A 172 -0.49 -4.64 -9.99
C GLU A 172 0.99 -4.91 -9.67
N ILE A 173 1.31 -5.24 -8.41
CA ILE A 173 2.68 -5.61 -8.02
C ILE A 173 3.12 -6.91 -8.70
N ARG A 174 2.27 -7.93 -8.76
CA ARG A 174 2.54 -9.19 -9.48
C ARG A 174 2.86 -8.92 -10.95
N ARG A 175 2.08 -8.04 -11.59
CA ARG A 175 2.30 -7.60 -12.98
C ARG A 175 3.64 -6.88 -13.14
N ARG A 176 3.95 -5.92 -12.25
CA ARG A 176 5.23 -5.19 -12.25
C ARG A 176 6.43 -6.11 -12.06
N LEU A 177 6.31 -7.11 -11.19
CA LEU A 177 7.36 -8.09 -10.95
C LEU A 177 7.64 -8.91 -12.21
N LYS A 178 6.58 -9.37 -12.91
CA LYS A 178 6.71 -10.05 -14.19
C LYS A 178 7.39 -9.17 -15.25
N GLN A 179 6.98 -7.90 -15.34
CA GLN A 179 7.58 -6.93 -16.28
C GLN A 179 9.06 -6.69 -15.98
N ALA A 180 9.44 -6.56 -14.71
CA ALA A 180 10.83 -6.38 -14.30
C ALA A 180 11.69 -7.57 -14.74
N ARG A 181 11.21 -8.79 -14.49
CA ARG A 181 11.91 -10.03 -14.91
C ARG A 181 12.05 -10.11 -16.42
N GLN A 182 11.01 -9.76 -17.17
CA GLN A 182 11.04 -9.77 -18.64
C GLN A 182 12.05 -8.76 -19.18
N CYS A 183 11.99 -7.50 -18.72
CA CYS A 183 12.92 -6.46 -19.15
C CYS A 183 14.39 -6.79 -18.79
N LEU A 184 14.65 -7.40 -17.62
CA LEU A 184 16.01 -7.80 -17.24
C LEU A 184 16.57 -8.96 -18.08
N ASN A 185 15.71 -9.76 -18.71
CA ASN A 185 16.12 -10.84 -19.62
C ASN A 185 16.11 -10.43 -21.10
N ASP A 186 15.64 -9.23 -21.42
CA ASP A 186 15.50 -8.76 -22.80
C ASP A 186 16.64 -7.79 -23.16
N PRO A 187 17.55 -8.15 -24.08
CA PRO A 187 18.60 -7.25 -24.57
C PRO A 187 18.07 -5.98 -25.22
N ALA A 188 16.82 -5.98 -25.70
CA ALA A 188 16.18 -4.80 -26.28
C ALA A 188 15.63 -3.83 -25.22
N CYS A 189 15.52 -4.25 -23.94
CA CYS A 189 15.03 -3.36 -22.89
C CYS A 189 16.04 -2.26 -22.58
N THR A 190 15.65 -1.02 -22.81
CA THR A 190 16.53 0.14 -22.61
C THR A 190 16.80 0.41 -21.13
N VAL A 191 17.89 1.11 -20.84
CA VAL A 191 18.22 1.56 -19.47
C VAL A 191 17.09 2.40 -18.87
N GLN A 192 16.42 3.23 -19.68
CA GLN A 192 15.32 4.08 -19.22
C GLN A 192 14.08 3.25 -18.85
N GLU A 193 13.68 2.30 -19.70
CA GLU A 193 12.57 1.39 -19.41
C GLU A 193 12.83 0.56 -18.17
N ARG A 194 14.04 0.02 -18.05
CA ARG A 194 14.47 -0.75 -16.87
C ARG A 194 14.35 0.05 -15.59
N ARG A 195 14.91 1.27 -15.55
CA ARG A 195 14.81 2.17 -14.39
C ARG A 195 13.36 2.49 -14.04
N ALA A 196 12.53 2.76 -15.05
CA ALA A 196 11.12 3.06 -14.83
C ALA A 196 10.34 1.86 -14.25
N ILE A 197 10.56 0.65 -14.77
CA ILE A 197 9.89 -0.57 -14.29
C ILE A 197 10.34 -0.92 -12.87
N LEU A 198 11.66 -0.92 -12.61
CA LEU A 198 12.22 -1.23 -11.30
C LEU A 198 11.81 -0.19 -10.25
N GLY A 199 11.84 1.10 -10.60
CA GLY A 199 11.39 2.16 -9.70
C GLY A 199 9.93 1.99 -9.29
N LYS A 200 9.04 1.69 -10.24
CA LYS A 200 7.62 1.42 -9.96
C LYS A 200 7.42 0.16 -9.11
N LEU A 201 8.19 -0.90 -9.38
CA LEU A 201 8.13 -2.14 -8.61
C LEU A 201 8.56 -1.91 -7.15
N LEU A 202 9.73 -1.30 -6.93
CA LEU A 202 10.24 -1.03 -5.59
C LEU A 202 9.30 -0.10 -4.81
N PHE A 203 8.78 0.94 -5.46
CA PHE A 203 7.81 1.84 -4.84
C PHE A 203 6.53 1.09 -4.43
N GLY A 204 5.96 0.28 -5.32
CA GLY A 204 4.77 -0.52 -5.03
C GLY A 204 5.00 -1.50 -3.87
N LEU A 205 6.13 -2.20 -3.85
CA LEU A 205 6.48 -3.14 -2.77
C LEU A 205 6.71 -2.43 -1.43
N HIS A 206 7.34 -1.24 -1.44
CA HIS A 206 7.48 -0.43 -0.23
C HIS A 206 6.10 -0.01 0.31
N GLY A 207 5.18 0.39 -0.56
CA GLY A 207 3.82 0.78 -0.18
C GLY A 207 3.01 -0.34 0.48
N MET A 208 3.39 -1.61 0.32
CA MET A 208 2.69 -2.75 0.95
C MET A 208 3.02 -2.98 2.42
N VAL A 209 4.07 -2.33 2.92
CA VAL A 209 4.57 -2.51 4.28
C VAL A 209 4.04 -1.45 5.25
N PHE A 210 3.68 -0.26 4.74
CA PHE A 210 3.28 0.91 5.52
C PHE A 210 1.77 1.02 5.74
#